data_AF-A4F5E1-F1
#
_entry.id   AF-A4F5E1-F1
#
_cell.length_a   1.000
_cell.length_b   1.000
_cell.length_c   1.000
_cell.angle_alpha   90.00
_cell.angle_beta   90.00
_cell.angle_gamma   90.00
#
_symmetry.space_group_name_H-M   'P 1'
#
loop_
_entity.id
_entity.type
_entity.pdbx_description
1 polymer ?
#
loop_
_entity_poly.entity_id
_entity_poly.type
_entity_poly.pdbx_seq_one_letter_code
_entity_poly.pdbx_strand_id
1 'polypeptide(L)'
;MNRINRVTSILIQLQSKKIIPAKEIAQRFNISLRTVYRDIRTLEEAGIPIGSEAGKGYFLVEGFLLPPVMFTAAEVGALITAGKFLNCHGDESFIKDFDSAMYKIKSILKHGEKNYAQELENSINVYSTSGQKNTLADNVIAAIQTAICNKRVISIQYPASGGQEPESRMIEPISLGFYEQNWYLIGFAG
;
A
#
# COMPACT_ATOMS: atom_id res chain seq x y z
N MET A 1 -24.24 10.26 -1.10
CA MET A 1 -23.28 10.42 0.02
C MET A 1 -23.56 11.74 0.75
N ASN A 2 -23.66 11.72 2.09
CA ASN A 2 -23.82 12.95 2.89
C ASN A 2 -22.57 13.85 2.75
N ARG A 3 -22.75 15.17 2.79
CA ARG A 3 -21.67 16.16 2.71
C ARG A 3 -20.57 15.94 3.75
N ILE A 4 -20.92 15.61 5.00
CA ILE A 4 -19.92 15.37 6.06
C ILE A 4 -18.99 14.22 5.67
N ASN A 5 -19.56 13.06 5.33
CA ASN A 5 -18.77 11.91 4.87
C ASN A 5 -17.90 12.26 3.67
N ARG A 6 -18.43 13.03 2.71
CA ARG A 6 -17.65 13.47 1.55
C ARG A 6 -16.47 14.34 1.93
N VAL A 7 -16.67 15.34 2.78
CA VAL A 7 -15.63 16.27 3.24
C VAL A 7 -14.53 15.49 3.98
N THR A 8 -14.91 14.57 4.88
CA THR A 8 -13.96 13.69 5.56
C THR A 8 -13.22 12.76 4.59
N SER A 9 -13.91 12.21 3.57
CA SER A 9 -13.27 11.37 2.55
C SER A 9 -12.31 12.15 1.64
N ILE A 10 -12.62 13.42 1.32
CA ILE A 10 -11.69 14.32 0.60
C ILE A 10 -10.44 14.54 1.43
N LEU A 11 -10.60 14.78 2.74
CA LEU A 11 -9.49 14.95 3.66
C LEU A 11 -8.57 13.72 3.70
N ILE A 12 -9.14 12.52 3.81
CA ILE A 12 -8.40 11.25 3.74
C ILE A 12 -7.71 11.11 2.38
N GLN A 13 -8.39 11.47 1.29
CA GLN A 13 -7.79 11.44 -0.04
C GLN A 13 -6.54 12.34 -0.09
N LEU A 14 -6.57 13.56 0.44
CA LEU A 14 -5.42 14.48 0.44
C LEU A 14 -4.19 13.95 1.19
N GLN A 15 -4.34 12.98 2.10
CA GLN A 15 -3.19 12.30 2.72
C GLN A 15 -2.53 11.25 1.82
N SER A 16 -3.23 10.72 0.82
CA SER A 16 -2.75 9.57 0.03
C SER A 16 -1.65 9.92 -0.98
N LYS A 17 -1.49 11.20 -1.33
CA LYS A 17 -0.54 11.68 -2.34
C LYS A 17 -0.02 13.06 -1.96
N LYS A 18 1.16 13.42 -2.49
CA LYS A 18 1.75 14.76 -2.27
C LYS A 18 0.87 15.89 -2.80
N ILE A 19 0.22 15.74 -3.96
CA ILE A 19 -0.66 16.75 -4.58
C ILE A 19 -1.78 16.01 -5.32
N ILE A 20 -3.02 16.51 -5.22
CA ILE A 20 -4.20 15.92 -5.85
C ILE A 20 -4.95 16.96 -6.69
N PRO A 21 -5.11 16.73 -8.00
CA PRO A 21 -5.88 17.62 -8.87
C PRO A 21 -7.35 17.69 -8.45
N ALA A 22 -7.95 18.88 -8.51
CA ALA A 22 -9.37 19.08 -8.21
C ALA A 22 -10.29 18.19 -9.08
N LYS A 23 -9.88 17.91 -10.33
CA LYS A 23 -10.58 17.01 -11.24
C LYS A 23 -10.59 15.56 -10.75
N GLU A 24 -9.50 15.09 -10.13
CA GLU A 24 -9.42 13.74 -9.56
C GLU A 24 -10.41 13.59 -8.39
N ILE A 25 -10.48 14.61 -7.52
CA ILE A 25 -11.44 14.66 -6.41
C ILE A 25 -12.89 14.66 -6.96
N ALA A 26 -13.16 15.49 -7.97
CA ALA A 26 -14.46 15.58 -8.62
C ALA A 26 -14.93 14.24 -9.20
N GLN A 27 -14.04 13.55 -9.92
CA GLN A 27 -14.31 12.24 -10.52
C GLN A 27 -14.53 11.17 -9.45
N ARG A 28 -13.66 11.08 -8.43
CA ARG A 28 -13.75 10.06 -7.37
C ARG A 28 -15.09 10.10 -6.64
N PHE A 29 -15.61 11.29 -6.37
CA PHE A 29 -16.86 11.47 -5.61
C PHE A 29 -18.08 11.78 -6.49
N ASN A 30 -17.92 11.80 -7.81
CA ASN A 30 -18.96 12.14 -8.80
C ASN A 30 -19.65 13.49 -8.48
N ILE A 31 -18.85 14.55 -8.31
CA ILE A 31 -19.32 15.92 -8.00
C ILE A 31 -18.72 16.96 -8.95
N SER A 32 -19.30 18.16 -8.99
CA SER A 32 -18.74 19.27 -9.78
C SER A 32 -17.45 19.83 -9.15
N LEU A 33 -16.60 20.47 -9.97
CA LEU A 33 -15.44 21.22 -9.48
C LEU A 33 -15.84 22.32 -8.47
N ARG A 34 -16.99 22.98 -8.70
CA ARG A 34 -17.54 23.97 -7.77
C ARG A 34 -17.80 23.36 -6.39
N THR A 35 -18.29 22.12 -6.35
CA THR A 35 -18.51 21.39 -5.10
C THR A 35 -17.19 21.03 -4.42
N VAL A 36 -16.17 20.61 -5.19
CA VAL A 36 -14.82 20.36 -4.67
C VAL A 36 -14.26 21.60 -3.99
N TYR A 37 -14.27 22.75 -4.68
CA TYR A 37 -13.76 24.00 -4.11
C TYR A 37 -14.46 24.40 -2.82
N ARG A 38 -15.79 24.22 -2.77
CA ARG A 38 -16.56 24.50 -1.55
C ARG A 38 -16.23 23.55 -0.41
N ASP A 39 -16.04 22.27 -0.70
CA ASP A 39 -15.73 21.26 0.31
C ASP A 39 -14.27 21.40 0.81
N ILE A 40 -13.31 21.77 -0.05
CA ILE A 40 -11.94 22.17 0.35
C ILE A 40 -11.98 23.37 1.29
N ARG A 41 -12.71 24.42 0.92
CA ARG A 41 -12.88 25.59 1.77
C ARG A 41 -13.51 25.24 3.13
N THR A 42 -14.41 24.27 3.17
CA THR A 42 -14.99 23.78 4.43
C THR A 42 -13.93 23.13 5.33
N LEU A 43 -12.94 22.44 4.75
CA LEU A 43 -11.81 21.87 5.50
C LEU A 43 -10.86 22.97 6.00
N GLU A 44 -10.55 23.96 5.17
CA GLU A 44 -9.72 25.11 5.55
C GLU A 44 -10.36 25.90 6.70
N GLU A 45 -11.68 26.16 6.62
CA GLU A 45 -12.46 26.83 7.67
C GLU A 45 -12.51 26.00 8.97
N ALA A 46 -12.35 24.68 8.88
CA ALA A 46 -12.24 23.78 10.03
C ALA A 46 -10.81 23.71 10.61
N GLY A 47 -9.87 24.53 10.12
CA GLY A 47 -8.50 24.59 10.60
C GLY A 47 -7.57 23.51 10.03
N ILE A 48 -8.01 22.77 9.00
CA ILE A 48 -7.14 21.82 8.30
C ILE A 48 -6.17 22.61 7.40
N PRO A 49 -4.84 22.45 7.55
CA PRO A 49 -3.87 23.18 6.76
C PRO A 49 -3.76 22.55 5.36
N ILE A 50 -4.56 23.05 4.42
CA ILE A 50 -4.55 22.64 3.01
C ILE A 50 -3.78 23.71 2.21
N GLY A 51 -2.78 23.28 1.47
CA GLY A 51 -2.11 24.09 0.45
C GLY A 51 -2.73 23.88 -0.93
N SER A 52 -2.52 24.86 -1.81
CA SER A 52 -2.88 24.73 -3.22
C SER A 52 -1.72 25.17 -4.10
N GLU A 53 -1.52 24.47 -5.20
CA GLU A 53 -0.56 24.85 -6.23
C GLU A 53 -1.31 25.10 -7.54
N ALA A 54 -1.18 26.33 -8.06
CA ALA A 54 -1.93 26.80 -9.21
C ALA A 54 -1.73 25.85 -10.41
N GLY A 55 -2.83 25.35 -10.96
CA GLY A 55 -2.82 24.41 -12.07
C GLY A 55 -2.45 22.96 -11.72
N LYS A 56 -1.93 22.67 -10.51
CA LYS A 56 -1.58 21.30 -10.09
C LYS A 56 -2.64 20.66 -9.19
N GLY A 57 -3.09 21.34 -8.15
CA GLY A 57 -4.09 20.78 -7.24
C GLY A 57 -3.92 21.20 -5.78
N TYR A 58 -4.45 20.35 -4.88
CA TYR A 58 -4.46 20.56 -3.44
C TYR A 58 -3.57 19.55 -2.72
N PHE A 59 -3.05 19.93 -1.57
CA PHE A 59 -2.22 19.08 -0.73
C PHE A 59 -2.42 19.40 0.75
N LEU A 60 -2.14 18.45 1.63
CA LEU A 60 -2.01 18.73 3.06
C LEU A 60 -0.62 19.28 3.33
N VAL A 61 -0.54 20.35 4.11
CA VAL A 61 0.75 20.92 4.53
C VAL A 61 1.54 19.85 5.30
N GLU A 62 2.83 19.79 5.03
CA GLU A 62 3.74 18.80 5.60
C GLU A 62 3.69 18.81 7.13
N GLY A 63 3.71 17.62 7.74
CA GLY A 63 3.62 17.46 9.20
C GLY A 63 2.20 17.43 9.76
N PHE A 64 1.15 17.69 8.96
CA PHE A 64 -0.23 17.51 9.41
C PHE A 64 -0.65 16.05 9.42
N LEU A 65 -0.88 15.50 10.61
CA LEU A 65 -1.35 14.12 10.81
C LEU A 65 -2.86 14.13 11.09
N LEU A 66 -3.62 13.43 10.25
CA LEU A 66 -5.02 13.15 10.55
C LEU A 66 -5.15 12.23 11.76
N PRO A 67 -6.27 12.34 12.50
CA PRO A 67 -6.67 11.31 13.44
C PRO A 67 -6.76 9.95 12.71
N PRO A 68 -6.57 8.82 13.42
CA PRO A 68 -6.56 7.50 12.82
C PRO A 68 -7.78 7.27 11.93
N VAL A 69 -7.55 6.86 10.68
CA VAL A 69 -8.65 6.54 9.75
C VAL A 69 -9.34 5.28 10.23
N MET A 70 -10.66 5.36 10.44
CA MET A 70 -11.46 4.19 10.81
C MET A 70 -11.58 3.26 9.60
N PHE A 71 -11.29 1.98 9.79
CA PHE A 71 -11.54 0.94 8.78
C PHE A 71 -12.93 0.36 8.97
N THR A 72 -13.59 0.07 7.85
CA THR A 72 -14.82 -0.72 7.84
C THR A 72 -14.50 -2.21 8.00
N ALA A 73 -15.47 -2.99 8.51
CA ALA A 73 -15.34 -4.44 8.58
C ALA A 73 -15.02 -5.09 7.21
N ALA A 74 -15.54 -4.54 6.12
CA ALA A 74 -15.28 -5.02 4.77
C ALA A 74 -13.83 -4.77 4.32
N GLU A 75 -13.28 -3.59 4.60
CA GLU A 75 -11.87 -3.26 4.31
C GLU A 75 -10.91 -4.16 5.11
N VAL A 76 -11.22 -4.41 6.38
CA VAL A 76 -10.44 -5.34 7.20
C VAL A 76 -10.53 -6.77 6.70
N GLY A 77 -11.73 -7.23 6.30
CA GLY A 77 -11.88 -8.56 5.71
C GLY A 77 -11.06 -8.75 4.43
N ALA A 78 -10.99 -7.71 3.59
CA ALA A 78 -10.14 -7.71 2.40
C ALA A 78 -8.65 -7.82 2.77
N LEU A 79 -8.19 -7.08 3.78
CA LEU A 79 -6.81 -7.13 4.25
C LEU A 79 -6.46 -8.49 4.87
N ILE A 80 -7.32 -9.06 5.70
CA ILE A 80 -7.14 -10.41 6.27
C ILE A 80 -6.97 -11.43 5.15
N THR A 81 -7.85 -11.37 4.14
CA THR A 81 -7.80 -12.27 2.98
C THR A 81 -6.48 -12.12 2.23
N ALA A 82 -6.04 -10.88 1.96
CA ALA A 82 -4.75 -10.60 1.32
C ALA A 82 -3.56 -11.14 2.14
N GLY A 83 -3.60 -11.01 3.47
CA GLY A 83 -2.59 -11.55 4.38
C GLY A 83 -2.47 -13.07 4.29
N LYS A 84 -3.60 -13.78 4.13
CA LYS A 84 -3.59 -15.25 3.96
C LYS A 84 -2.86 -15.68 2.69
N PHE A 85 -3.01 -14.94 1.60
CA PHE A 85 -2.22 -15.17 0.38
C PHE A 85 -0.74 -14.86 0.60
N LEU A 86 -0.45 -13.82 1.38
CA LEU A 86 0.92 -13.40 1.62
C LEU A 86 1.74 -14.42 2.41
N ASN A 87 1.11 -15.11 3.36
CA ASN A 87 1.77 -16.15 4.15
C ASN A 87 2.33 -17.29 3.29
N CYS A 88 1.86 -17.46 2.06
CA CYS A 88 2.38 -18.45 1.12
C CYS A 88 3.49 -17.92 0.21
N HIS A 89 3.66 -16.59 0.10
CA HIS A 89 4.41 -15.97 -1.00
C HIS A 89 5.36 -14.82 -0.59
N GLY A 90 5.31 -14.32 0.65
CA GLY A 90 6.20 -13.28 1.18
C GLY A 90 7.47 -13.84 1.83
N ASP A 91 8.53 -13.04 1.89
CA ASP A 91 9.68 -13.32 2.76
C ASP A 91 9.32 -13.08 4.25
N GLU A 92 10.14 -13.57 5.19
CA GLU A 92 9.80 -13.52 6.63
C GLU A 92 9.65 -12.08 7.13
N SER A 93 10.51 -11.16 6.67
CA SER A 93 10.41 -9.74 6.99
C SER A 93 9.12 -9.11 6.52
N PHE A 94 8.68 -9.43 5.30
CA PHE A 94 7.48 -8.86 4.71
C PHE A 94 6.22 -9.38 5.42
N ILE A 95 6.20 -10.65 5.81
CA ILE A 95 5.11 -11.22 6.63
C ILE A 95 5.08 -10.53 8.00
N LYS A 96 6.23 -10.34 8.66
CA LYS A 96 6.33 -9.67 9.95
C LYS A 96 5.83 -8.22 9.91
N ASP A 97 6.22 -7.46 8.89
CA ASP A 97 5.77 -6.07 8.72
C ASP A 97 4.26 -6.01 8.44
N PHE A 98 3.74 -6.96 7.67
CA PHE A 98 2.30 -7.11 7.44
C PHE A 98 1.54 -7.40 8.75
N ASP A 99 2.01 -8.35 9.56
CA ASP A 99 1.38 -8.68 10.85
C ASP A 99 1.40 -7.49 11.81
N SER A 100 2.50 -6.72 11.84
CA SER A 100 2.61 -5.48 12.60
C SER A 100 1.58 -4.43 12.17
N ALA A 101 1.39 -4.27 10.85
CA ALA A 101 0.37 -3.37 10.31
C ALA A 101 -1.04 -3.85 10.67
N MET A 102 -1.32 -5.15 10.53
CA MET A 102 -2.63 -5.73 10.88
C MET A 102 -2.94 -5.60 12.37
N TYR A 103 -1.94 -5.73 13.25
CA TYR A 103 -2.11 -5.48 14.68
C TYR A 103 -2.61 -4.04 14.95
N LYS A 104 -1.98 -3.04 14.31
CA LYS A 104 -2.40 -1.64 14.43
C LYS A 104 -3.80 -1.42 13.87
N ILE A 105 -4.12 -2.00 12.71
CA ILE A 105 -5.45 -1.87 12.09
C ILE A 105 -6.55 -2.48 12.96
N LYS A 106 -6.33 -3.67 13.53
CA LYS A 106 -7.30 -4.30 14.44
C LYS A 106 -7.51 -3.48 15.72
N SER A 107 -6.49 -2.77 16.19
CA SER A 107 -6.57 -1.99 17.43
C SER A 107 -7.61 -0.87 17.38
N ILE A 108 -7.85 -0.30 16.19
CA ILE A 108 -8.76 0.83 15.96
C ILE A 108 -10.18 0.42 15.59
N LEU A 109 -10.48 -0.88 15.49
CA LEU A 109 -11.81 -1.40 15.22
C LEU A 109 -12.75 -1.28 16.42
N LYS A 110 -14.05 -1.11 16.15
CA LYS A 110 -15.08 -1.18 17.18
C LYS A 110 -15.26 -2.63 17.65
N HIS A 111 -15.78 -2.82 18.86
CA HIS A 111 -15.94 -4.16 19.45
C HIS A 111 -16.64 -5.19 18.55
N GLY A 112 -17.75 -4.81 17.87
CA GLY A 112 -18.45 -5.73 16.96
C GLY A 112 -17.64 -6.12 15.73
N GLU A 113 -16.78 -5.23 15.23
CA GLU A 113 -15.94 -5.46 14.05
C GLU A 113 -14.74 -6.35 14.39
N LYS A 114 -14.24 -6.29 15.64
CA LYS A 114 -13.16 -7.17 16.13
C LYS A 114 -13.56 -8.64 16.10
N ASN A 115 -14.79 -8.96 16.54
CA ASN A 115 -15.28 -10.34 16.50
C ASN A 115 -15.38 -10.85 15.06
N TYR A 116 -15.94 -10.04 14.15
CA TYR A 116 -16.01 -10.39 12.74
C TYR A 116 -14.62 -10.63 12.12
N ALA A 117 -13.65 -9.75 12.40
CA ALA A 117 -12.27 -9.92 11.95
C ALA A 117 -11.63 -11.21 12.48
N GLN A 118 -11.84 -11.53 13.76
CA GLN A 118 -11.31 -12.76 14.36
C GLN A 118 -11.92 -14.03 13.74
N GLU A 119 -13.23 -14.03 13.51
CA GLU A 119 -13.92 -15.15 12.87
C GLU A 119 -13.44 -15.36 11.42
N LEU A 120 -13.24 -14.27 10.67
CA LEU A 120 -12.68 -14.36 9.32
C LEU A 120 -11.27 -14.95 9.30
N GLU A 121 -10.42 -14.59 10.27
CA GLU A 121 -9.06 -15.15 10.36
C GLU A 121 -9.06 -16.65 10.59
N ASN A 122 -10.01 -17.15 11.37
CA ASN A 122 -10.14 -18.58 11.64
C ASN A 122 -10.80 -19.33 10.48
N SER A 123 -11.66 -18.65 9.71
CA SER A 123 -12.47 -19.26 8.65
C SER A 123 -11.80 -19.26 7.29
N ILE A 124 -10.89 -18.32 7.02
CA ILE A 124 -10.19 -18.21 5.73
C ILE A 124 -8.86 -18.95 5.80
N ASN A 125 -8.71 -19.94 4.91
CA ASN A 125 -7.47 -20.68 4.71
C ASN A 125 -7.05 -20.58 3.25
N VAL A 126 -5.78 -20.25 3.03
CA VAL A 126 -5.14 -20.35 1.72
C VAL A 126 -4.20 -21.54 1.78
N TYR A 127 -4.42 -22.50 0.88
CA TYR A 127 -3.58 -23.69 0.77
C TYR A 127 -2.62 -23.49 -0.41
N SER A 128 -1.32 -23.55 -0.14
CA SER A 128 -0.33 -23.62 -1.23
C SER A 128 -0.35 -25.00 -1.84
N THR A 129 -0.51 -25.08 -3.16
CA THR A 129 -0.41 -26.33 -3.93
C THR A 129 1.03 -26.82 -4.08
N SER A 130 2.00 -25.96 -3.81
CA SER A 130 3.42 -26.34 -3.79
C SER A 130 3.87 -26.51 -2.35
N GLY A 131 4.37 -27.69 -1.99
CA GLY A 131 5.09 -27.91 -0.73
C GLY A 131 6.44 -27.16 -0.66
N GLN A 132 6.70 -26.24 -1.59
CA GLN A 132 7.87 -25.39 -1.59
C GLN A 132 7.67 -24.29 -0.55
N LYS A 133 8.39 -24.40 0.57
CA LYS A 133 8.65 -23.24 1.42
C LYS A 133 9.31 -22.16 0.57
N ASN A 134 8.88 -20.93 0.77
CA ASN A 134 9.49 -19.77 0.13
C ASN A 134 11.00 -19.79 0.42
N THR A 135 11.83 -19.86 -0.63
CA THR A 135 13.30 -19.91 -0.51
C THR A 135 13.92 -18.52 -0.55
N LEU A 136 13.10 -17.47 -0.60
CA LEU A 136 13.58 -16.10 -0.55
C LEU A 136 14.26 -15.84 0.80
N ALA A 137 15.47 -15.28 0.73
CA ALA A 137 16.15 -14.77 1.91
C ALA A 137 15.38 -13.56 2.46
N ASP A 138 15.57 -13.30 3.75
CA ASP A 138 14.95 -12.18 4.43
C ASP A 138 15.29 -10.83 3.77
N ASN A 139 14.31 -9.94 3.75
CA ASN A 139 14.38 -8.56 3.27
C ASN A 139 14.66 -8.38 1.77
N VAL A 140 14.68 -9.45 0.97
CA VAL A 140 14.94 -9.34 -0.48
C VAL A 140 13.85 -8.52 -1.17
N ILE A 141 12.58 -8.77 -0.85
CA ILE A 141 11.45 -8.04 -1.45
C ILE A 141 11.53 -6.56 -1.08
N ALA A 142 11.73 -6.26 0.21
CA ALA A 142 11.80 -4.90 0.73
C ALA A 142 13.00 -4.12 0.14
N ALA A 143 14.15 -4.77 -0.01
CA ALA A 143 15.34 -4.16 -0.61
C ALA A 143 15.10 -3.79 -2.08
N ILE A 144 14.48 -4.70 -2.86
CA ILE A 144 14.13 -4.43 -4.26
C ILE A 144 13.11 -3.30 -4.37
N GLN A 145 12.04 -3.30 -3.56
CA GLN A 145 11.04 -2.23 -3.55
C GLN A 145 11.68 -0.86 -3.25
N THR A 146 12.59 -0.83 -2.27
CA THR A 146 13.35 0.38 -1.90
C THR A 146 14.24 0.85 -3.06
N ALA A 147 14.90 -0.08 -3.75
CA ALA A 147 15.76 0.24 -4.90
C ALA A 147 14.96 0.80 -6.09
N ILE A 148 13.79 0.22 -6.41
CA ILE A 148 12.88 0.71 -7.46
C ILE A 148 12.43 2.14 -7.14
N CYS A 149 11.89 2.37 -5.93
CA CYS A 149 11.36 3.67 -5.52
C CYS A 149 12.44 4.77 -5.49
N ASN A 150 13.67 4.41 -5.14
CA ASN A 150 14.80 5.35 -5.07
C ASN A 150 15.66 5.39 -6.32
N LYS A 151 15.30 4.65 -7.38
CA LYS A 151 16.08 4.53 -8.64
C LYS A 151 17.54 4.17 -8.39
N ARG A 152 17.78 3.17 -7.52
CA ARG A 152 19.13 2.70 -7.17
C ARG A 152 19.46 1.40 -7.89
N VAL A 153 20.65 1.34 -8.48
CA VAL A 153 21.23 0.12 -9.04
C VAL A 153 21.54 -0.86 -7.90
N ILE A 154 21.22 -2.14 -8.10
CA ILE A 154 21.51 -3.21 -7.14
C ILE A 154 22.53 -4.19 -7.73
N SER A 155 23.37 -4.77 -6.86
CA SER A 155 24.25 -5.88 -7.23
C SER A 155 23.62 -7.19 -6.78
N ILE A 156 23.55 -8.16 -7.69
CA ILE A 156 23.03 -9.50 -7.42
C ILE A 156 24.07 -10.56 -7.78
N GLN A 157 24.08 -11.67 -7.04
CA GLN A 157 24.79 -12.89 -7.43
C GLN A 157 23.81 -13.75 -8.22
N TYR A 158 24.05 -13.88 -9.52
CA TYR A 158 23.15 -14.62 -10.42
C TYR A 158 23.84 -15.89 -10.92
N PRO A 159 23.19 -17.07 -10.85
CA PRO A 159 23.78 -18.30 -11.36
C PRO A 159 24.15 -18.15 -12.84
N ALA A 160 25.42 -18.40 -13.17
CA ALA A 160 25.87 -18.41 -14.55
C ALA A 160 25.20 -19.57 -15.33
N SER A 161 24.95 -19.36 -16.62
CA SER A 161 24.41 -20.41 -17.48
C SER A 161 25.42 -21.55 -17.59
N GLY A 162 24.98 -22.80 -17.34
CA GLY A 162 25.82 -23.99 -17.51
C GLY A 162 26.59 -24.46 -16.27
N GLY A 163 26.20 -24.05 -15.05
CA GLY A 163 26.72 -24.62 -13.79
C GLY A 163 28.06 -24.04 -13.32
N GLN A 164 28.43 -22.86 -13.79
CA GLN A 164 29.60 -22.11 -13.31
C GLN A 164 29.28 -21.34 -12.02
N GLU A 165 30.31 -20.77 -11.38
CA GLU A 165 30.15 -19.95 -10.18
C GLU A 165 29.17 -18.77 -10.43
N PRO A 166 28.43 -18.32 -9.40
CA PRO A 166 27.55 -17.16 -9.53
C PRO A 166 28.32 -15.93 -10.02
N GLU A 167 27.77 -15.24 -11.00
CA GLU A 167 28.33 -13.99 -11.51
C GLU A 167 27.67 -12.80 -10.79
N SER A 168 28.49 -11.83 -10.40
CA SER A 168 27.99 -10.55 -9.90
C SER A 168 27.44 -9.73 -11.07
N ARG A 169 26.18 -9.31 -11.00
CA ARG A 169 25.52 -8.46 -12.02
C ARG A 169 24.96 -7.20 -11.40
N MET A 170 25.14 -6.08 -12.10
CA MET A 170 24.54 -4.80 -11.75
C MET A 170 23.21 -4.66 -12.49
N ILE A 171 22.12 -4.49 -11.74
CA ILE A 171 20.77 -4.39 -12.28
C ILE A 171 20.17 -3.03 -11.92
N GLU A 172 19.63 -2.34 -12.91
CA GLU A 172 18.74 -1.19 -12.72
C GLU A 172 17.30 -1.70 -12.58
N PRO A 173 16.74 -1.78 -11.36
CA PRO A 173 15.45 -2.43 -11.15
C PRO A 173 14.31 -1.54 -11.62
N ILE A 174 13.39 -2.10 -12.41
CA ILE A 174 12.24 -1.38 -12.99
C ILE A 174 10.94 -1.82 -12.30
N SER A 175 10.73 -3.12 -12.15
CA SER A 175 9.51 -3.66 -11.53
C SER A 175 9.74 -5.01 -10.90
N LEU A 176 8.91 -5.32 -9.89
CA LEU A 176 8.84 -6.62 -9.24
C LEU A 176 7.47 -7.26 -9.59
N GLY A 177 7.47 -8.45 -10.17
CA GLY A 177 6.27 -9.17 -10.59
C GLY A 177 6.15 -10.52 -9.88
N PHE A 178 4.91 -10.99 -9.70
CA PHE A 178 4.62 -12.31 -9.15
C PHE A 178 3.90 -13.15 -10.21
N TYR A 179 4.48 -14.29 -10.59
CA TYR A 179 3.96 -15.18 -11.63
C TYR A 179 4.25 -16.63 -11.26
N GLU A 180 3.29 -17.54 -11.47
CA GLU A 180 3.44 -18.98 -11.17
C GLU A 180 4.14 -19.28 -9.81
N GLN A 181 3.69 -18.62 -8.74
CA GLN A 181 4.23 -18.77 -7.37
C GLN A 181 5.67 -18.26 -7.16
N ASN A 182 6.24 -17.54 -8.11
CA ASN A 182 7.60 -17.02 -8.06
C ASN A 182 7.65 -15.50 -8.23
N TRP A 183 8.62 -14.88 -7.55
CA TRP A 183 8.93 -13.47 -7.72
C TRP A 183 9.95 -13.27 -8.84
N TYR A 184 9.68 -12.30 -9.72
CA TYR A 184 10.52 -11.92 -10.84
C TYR A 184 10.91 -10.45 -10.72
N LEU A 185 12.22 -10.20 -10.70
CA LEU A 185 12.77 -8.87 -10.88
C LEU A 185 12.94 -8.60 -12.38
N ILE A 186 12.36 -7.50 -12.85
CA ILE A 186 12.55 -7.00 -14.21
C ILE A 186 13.40 -5.73 -14.10
N GLY A 187 14.50 -5.68 -14.84
CA GLY A 187 15.43 -4.56 -14.83
C GLY A 187 16.44 -4.63 -15.98
N PHE A 188 17.20 -3.56 -16.17
CA PHE A 188 18.29 -3.52 -17.14
C PHE A 188 19.56 -4.06 -16.51
N ALA A 189 20.23 -5.02 -17.17
CA ALA A 189 21.51 -5.55 -16.74
C ALA A 189 22.64 -4.81 -17.45
N GLY A 190 23.50 -4.15 -16.67
CA GLY A 190 24.70 -3.46 -17.15
C GLY A 190 25.91 -4.36 -17.25
#